data_AF-A0A099KDN5-F1
#
_entry.id   AF-A0A099KDN5-F1
#
_cell.length_a   1.000
_cell.length_b   1.000
_cell.length_c   1.000
_cell.angle_alpha   90.00
_cell.angle_beta   90.00
_cell.angle_gamma   90.00
#
_symmetry.space_group_name_H-M   'P 1'
#
loop_
_entity.id
_entity.type
_entity.pdbx_description
1 polymer ?
#
loop_
_entity_poly.entity_id
_entity_poly.type
_entity_poly.pdbx_seq_one_letter_code
_entity_poly.pdbx_strand_id
1 'polypeptide(L)'
;MKVKKATQIVKDIIKLQPKINVQGKVVPYDDSEQTLLECLESADIEVHYHCRDGFCGACRVTLVSGEINYPLGEPLAFVGQNEILPCCCIPVTDITLIVDE
;
A
#
# COMPACT_ATOMS: atom_id res chain seq x y z
N MET A 1 -24.42 28.80 16.13
CA MET A 1 -23.20 28.70 15.28
C MET A 1 -22.17 27.78 15.94
N LYS A 2 -22.20 26.45 15.69
CA LYS A 2 -21.22 25.48 16.24
C LYS A 2 -20.82 24.41 15.20
N VAL A 3 -20.50 24.82 13.97
CA VAL A 3 -20.18 23.90 12.87
C VAL A 3 -18.67 23.55 12.80
N LYS A 4 -17.79 24.33 13.45
CA LYS A 4 -16.32 24.23 13.26
C LYS A 4 -15.64 22.99 13.87
N LYS A 5 -16.20 22.37 14.92
CA LYS A 5 -15.53 21.29 15.66
C LYS A 5 -15.63 19.92 14.98
N ALA A 6 -16.75 19.67 14.28
CA ALA A 6 -16.96 18.43 13.54
C ALA A 6 -16.06 18.36 12.29
N THR A 7 -15.83 19.48 11.61
CA THR A 7 -15.03 19.52 10.36
C THR A 7 -13.54 19.23 10.59
N GLN A 8 -12.99 19.63 11.75
CA GLN A 8 -11.59 19.34 12.09
C GLN A 8 -11.41 17.85 12.43
N ILE A 9 -12.34 17.27 13.20
CA ILE A 9 -12.33 15.83 13.52
C ILE A 9 -12.42 14.99 12.23
N VAL A 10 -13.27 15.37 11.27
CA VAL A 10 -13.36 14.68 9.98
C VAL A 10 -12.06 14.79 9.18
N LYS A 11 -11.39 15.95 9.19
CA LYS A 11 -10.07 16.12 8.56
C LYS A 11 -8.97 15.32 9.23
N ASP A 12 -9.01 15.18 10.56
CA ASP A 12 -8.02 14.43 11.32
C ASP A 12 -8.26 12.89 11.20
N ILE A 13 -9.50 12.46 10.98
CA ILE A 13 -9.87 11.07 10.66
C ILE A 13 -9.49 10.70 9.21
N ILE A 14 -9.59 11.64 8.28
CA ILE A 14 -9.23 11.45 6.85
C ILE A 14 -7.70 11.44 6.63
N LYS A 15 -6.89 11.69 7.67
CA LYS A 15 -5.43 11.90 7.56
C LYS A 15 -4.58 10.79 8.17
N LEU A 16 -5.03 9.53 8.17
CA LEU A 16 -4.07 8.44 8.27
C LEU A 16 -3.43 8.28 6.90
N GLN A 17 -2.33 9.01 6.67
CA GLN A 17 -1.42 8.74 5.57
C GLN A 17 -0.52 7.59 6.03
N PRO A 18 -0.69 6.37 5.50
CA PRO A 18 0.10 5.24 5.92
C PRO A 18 1.58 5.46 5.61
N LYS A 19 2.44 4.96 6.48
CA LYS A 19 3.88 4.87 6.24
C LYS A 19 4.25 3.46 5.81
N ILE A 20 5.02 3.37 4.75
CA ILE A 20 5.53 2.13 4.20
C ILE A 20 6.99 2.00 4.64
N ASN A 21 7.27 1.01 5.48
CA ASN A 21 8.62 0.67 5.90
C ASN A 21 9.13 -0.46 5.01
N VAL A 22 10.20 -0.23 4.25
CA VAL A 22 10.76 -1.23 3.34
C VAL A 22 12.27 -1.09 3.30
N GLN A 23 13.00 -2.17 3.58
CA GLN A 23 14.47 -2.19 3.60
C GLN A 23 15.11 -1.05 4.43
N GLY A 24 14.47 -0.64 5.53
CA GLY A 24 14.94 0.46 6.38
C GLY A 24 14.63 1.87 5.85
N LYS A 25 14.00 1.99 4.68
CA LYS A 25 13.46 3.25 4.14
C LYS A 25 12.00 3.40 4.56
N VAL A 26 11.62 4.62 4.92
CA VAL A 26 10.23 4.98 5.22
C VAL A 26 9.70 5.84 4.09
N VAL A 27 8.67 5.36 3.41
CA VAL A 27 8.02 6.06 2.29
C VAL A 27 6.61 6.48 2.74
N PRO A 28 6.25 7.77 2.63
CA PRO A 28 4.89 8.21 2.89
C PRO A 28 3.98 7.80 1.72
N TYR A 29 2.80 7.26 2.05
CA TYR A 29 1.74 7.03 1.08
C TYR A 29 0.82 8.25 1.02
N ASP A 30 1.20 9.22 0.18
CA ASP A 30 0.55 10.53 0.11
C ASP A 30 -0.58 10.62 -0.93
N ASP A 31 -0.56 9.77 -1.95
CA ASP A 31 -1.59 9.70 -2.99
C ASP A 31 -2.42 8.43 -2.78
N SER A 32 -3.74 8.57 -2.61
CA SER A 32 -4.64 7.44 -2.44
C SER A 32 -5.07 6.78 -3.75
N GLU A 33 -4.85 7.45 -4.88
CA GLU A 33 -5.24 6.97 -6.21
C GLU A 33 -4.15 6.09 -6.86
N GLN A 34 -2.91 6.19 -6.38
CA GLN A 34 -1.83 5.30 -6.83
C GLN A 34 -1.97 3.91 -6.19
N THR A 35 -1.27 2.94 -6.75
CA THR A 35 -1.07 1.62 -6.15
C THR A 35 0.14 1.62 -5.22
N LEU A 36 0.24 0.60 -4.35
CA LEU A 36 1.43 0.43 -3.52
C LEU A 36 2.70 0.27 -4.37
N LEU A 37 2.64 -0.39 -5.53
CA LEU A 37 3.77 -0.52 -6.46
C LEU A 37 4.24 0.85 -6.95
N GLU A 38 3.32 1.70 -7.43
CA GLU A 38 3.67 3.03 -7.94
C GLU A 38 4.29 3.91 -6.85
N CYS A 39 3.80 3.80 -5.61
CA CYS A 39 4.41 4.49 -4.47
C CYS A 39 5.86 4.04 -4.25
N LEU A 40 6.14 2.73 -4.28
CA LEU A 40 7.49 2.19 -4.14
C LEU A 40 8.42 2.63 -5.29
N GLU A 41 7.91 2.58 -6.53
CA GLU A 41 8.64 3.04 -7.72
C GLU A 41 9.00 4.53 -7.63
N SER A 42 8.06 5.37 -7.19
CA SER A 42 8.29 6.83 -6.99
C SER A 42 9.35 7.14 -5.94
N ALA A 43 9.61 6.17 -5.06
CA ALA A 43 10.61 6.22 -4.02
C ALA A 43 11.87 5.41 -4.38
N ASP A 44 12.11 5.09 -5.65
CA ASP A 44 13.29 4.34 -6.13
C ASP A 44 13.47 2.98 -5.42
N ILE A 45 12.39 2.32 -5.01
CA ILE A 45 12.41 0.96 -4.48
C ILE A 45 12.01 0.01 -5.61
N GLU A 46 12.96 -0.80 -6.05
CA GLU A 46 12.74 -1.76 -7.11
C GLU A 46 11.93 -2.95 -6.58
N VAL A 47 10.82 -3.25 -7.25
CA VAL A 47 10.00 -4.44 -7.04
C VAL A 47 9.84 -5.09 -8.40
N HIS A 48 10.13 -6.39 -8.51
CA HIS A 48 9.89 -7.10 -9.76
C HIS A 48 8.42 -6.99 -10.18
N TYR A 49 8.07 -6.76 -11.45
CA TYR A 49 6.66 -6.73 -11.86
C TYR A 49 6.51 -7.10 -13.34
N HIS A 50 5.27 -7.40 -13.76
CA HIS A 50 4.97 -7.67 -15.16
C HIS A 50 3.59 -7.16 -15.59
N CYS A 51 2.48 -7.64 -15.01
CA CYS A 51 1.13 -7.36 -15.52
C CYS A 51 0.46 -6.09 -14.97
N ARG A 52 0.85 -5.62 -13.78
CA ARG A 52 0.28 -4.47 -13.05
C ARG A 52 -1.21 -4.54 -12.67
N ASP A 53 -1.87 -5.69 -12.81
CA ASP A 53 -3.32 -5.85 -12.56
C ASP A 53 -3.66 -7.06 -11.65
N GLY A 54 -2.67 -7.62 -10.96
CA GLY A 54 -2.87 -8.77 -10.07
C GLY A 54 -3.03 -10.12 -10.78
N PHE A 55 -2.79 -10.18 -12.10
CA PHE A 55 -2.90 -11.41 -12.89
C PHE A 55 -1.74 -12.40 -12.72
N CYS A 56 -0.49 -11.92 -12.77
CA CYS A 56 0.69 -12.80 -12.87
C CYS A 56 1.39 -13.10 -11.53
N GLY A 57 1.19 -12.27 -10.51
CA GLY A 57 1.87 -12.43 -9.20
C GLY A 57 3.37 -12.12 -9.19
N ALA A 58 3.93 -11.53 -10.26
CA ALA A 58 5.35 -11.18 -10.34
C ALA A 58 5.78 -10.10 -9.32
N CYS A 59 4.85 -9.24 -8.89
CA CYS A 59 5.11 -8.18 -7.91
C CYS A 59 5.03 -8.59 -6.46
N ARG A 60 4.94 -9.89 -6.18
CA ARG A 60 4.80 -10.41 -4.84
C ARG A 60 5.89 -9.91 -3.92
N VAL A 61 5.47 -9.42 -2.75
CA VAL A 61 6.35 -9.05 -1.65
C VAL A 61 5.79 -9.61 -0.34
N THR A 62 6.64 -9.70 0.67
CA THR A 62 6.22 -10.14 2.00
C THR A 62 5.73 -8.95 2.83
N LEU A 63 4.50 -9.03 3.31
CA LEU A 63 3.91 -8.14 4.31
C LEU A 63 4.27 -8.63 5.71
N VAL A 64 5.20 -7.94 6.37
CA VAL A 64 5.66 -8.27 7.74
C VAL A 64 4.68 -7.78 8.79
N SER A 65 4.08 -6.60 8.58
CA SER A 65 3.13 -6.00 9.51
C SER A 65 2.19 -5.03 8.83
N GLY A 66 1.03 -4.80 9.44
CA GLY A 66 0.02 -3.85 8.98
C GLY A 66 -1.04 -4.51 8.11
N GLU A 67 -1.83 -3.68 7.43
CA GLU A 67 -3.00 -4.11 6.68
C GLU A 67 -3.03 -3.42 5.32
N ILE A 68 -3.45 -4.17 4.29
CA ILE A 68 -3.68 -3.67 2.94
C ILE A 68 -5.13 -3.94 2.52
N ASN A 69 -5.55 -3.29 1.45
CA ASN A 69 -6.82 -3.53 0.79
C ASN A 69 -6.61 -3.67 -0.72
N TYR A 70 -7.37 -4.56 -1.37
CA TYR A 70 -7.46 -4.64 -2.82
C TYR A 70 -8.74 -3.92 -3.30
N PRO A 71 -8.68 -2.66 -3.74
CA PRO A 71 -9.87 -1.86 -4.04
C PRO A 71 -10.72 -2.42 -5.18
N LEU A 72 -10.12 -3.20 -6.09
CA LEU A 72 -10.80 -3.86 -7.21
C LEU A 72 -11.19 -5.32 -6.91
N GLY A 73 -11.01 -5.77 -5.67
CA GLY A 73 -11.21 -7.16 -5.25
C GLY A 73 -9.94 -7.99 -5.29
N GLU A 74 -10.03 -9.22 -4.77
CA GLU A 74 -8.89 -10.14 -4.67
C GLU A 74 -8.21 -10.40 -6.04
N PRO A 75 -6.87 -10.48 -6.08
CA PRO A 75 -6.14 -10.75 -7.31
C PRO A 75 -6.39 -12.17 -7.84
N LEU A 76 -6.17 -12.35 -9.15
CA LEU A 76 -6.27 -13.66 -9.80
C LEU A 76 -5.06 -14.56 -9.50
N ALA A 77 -3.89 -13.96 -9.30
CA ALA A 77 -2.71 -14.70 -8.88
C ALA A 77 -2.88 -15.23 -7.46
N PHE A 78 -2.36 -16.43 -7.21
CA PHE A 78 -2.30 -16.97 -5.85
C PHE A 78 -1.45 -16.06 -4.95
N VAL A 79 -1.97 -15.71 -3.77
CA VAL A 79 -1.27 -14.93 -2.74
C VAL A 79 -1.14 -15.79 -1.50
N GLY A 80 0.10 -16.05 -1.08
CA GLY A 80 0.41 -16.85 0.09
C GLY A 80 0.18 -16.12 1.39
N GLN A 81 0.43 -16.83 2.50
CA GLN A 81 0.33 -16.23 3.82
C GLN A 81 1.39 -15.14 3.99
N ASN A 82 0.98 -13.96 4.46
CA ASN A 82 1.83 -12.78 4.60
C ASN A 82 2.42 -12.27 3.29
N GLU A 83 1.85 -12.62 2.14
CA GLU A 83 2.24 -12.06 0.85
C GLU A 83 1.18 -11.07 0.39
N ILE A 84 1.58 -10.11 -0.42
CA ILE A 84 0.69 -9.15 -1.07
C ILE A 84 1.15 -8.89 -2.50
N LEU A 85 0.26 -8.34 -3.33
CA LEU A 85 0.58 -7.85 -4.67
C LEU A 85 0.49 -6.31 -4.71
N PRO A 86 1.63 -5.59 -4.57
CA PRO A 86 1.69 -4.14 -4.56
C PRO A 86 1.05 -3.48 -5.78
N CYS A 87 1.03 -4.16 -6.92
CA CYS A 87 0.49 -3.58 -8.15
C CYS A 87 -1.03 -3.38 -8.15
N CYS A 88 -1.74 -3.94 -7.18
CA CYS A 88 -3.20 -3.82 -7.11
C CYS A 88 -3.74 -3.62 -5.70
N CYS A 89 -2.88 -3.42 -4.69
CA CYS A 89 -3.30 -3.09 -3.33
C CYS A 89 -2.93 -1.66 -2.93
N ILE A 90 -3.60 -1.19 -1.88
CA ILE A 90 -3.30 0.06 -1.16
C ILE A 90 -3.10 -0.23 0.33
N PRO A 91 -2.22 0.48 1.05
CA PRO A 91 -2.09 0.35 2.49
C PRO A 91 -3.30 0.94 3.22
N VAL A 92 -3.76 0.27 4.28
CA VAL A 92 -4.83 0.74 5.19
C VAL A 92 -4.23 1.30 6.48
N THR A 93 -3.13 0.69 6.94
CA THR A 93 -2.36 1.09 8.11
C THR A 93 -0.89 1.22 7.75
N ASP A 94 -0.05 1.69 8.68
CA ASP A 94 1.40 1.63 8.51
C ASP A 94 1.82 0.18 8.26
N ILE A 95 2.55 -0.06 7.17
CA ILE A 95 2.98 -1.39 6.76
C ILE A 95 4.50 -1.54 6.81
N THR A 96 4.95 -2.78 6.96
CA THR A 96 6.35 -3.16 6.80
C THR A 96 6.46 -4.25 5.74
N LEU A 97 7.35 -4.06 4.77
CA LEU A 97 7.54 -4.93 3.62
C LEU A 97 8.97 -5.46 3.56
N ILE A 98 9.10 -6.69 3.07
CA ILE A 98 10.35 -7.27 2.57
C ILE A 98 10.15 -7.52 1.08
N VAL A 99 11.03 -6.92 0.28
CA VAL A 99 11.14 -7.16 -1.15
C VAL A 99 12.30 -8.13 -1.34
N ASP A 100 12.01 -9.32 -1.85
CA ASP A 100 13.03 -10.30 -2.23
C ASP A 100 13.66 -9.88 -3.56
N GLU A 101 14.98 -9.97 -3.67
CA GLU A 101 15.76 -9.66 -4.90
C GLU A 101 15.52 -10.67 -6.03
#